data_AF-A0A357Y4T1-F1
#
_entry.id   AF-A0A357Y4T1-F1
#
_cell.length_a   1.000
_cell.length_b   1.000
_cell.length_c   1.000
_cell.angle_alpha   90.00
_cell.angle_beta   90.00
_cell.angle_gamma   90.00
#
_symmetry.space_group_name_H-M   'P 1'
#
loop_
_entity.id
_entity.type
_entity.pdbx_description
1 polymer ?
#
loop_
_entity_poly.entity_id
_entity_poly.type
_entity_poly.pdbx_seq_one_letter_code
_entity_poly.pdbx_strand_id
1 'polypeptide(L)'
;MNKFYKRFIFLIVLVLVISGTVIYSTVDINTLRSLDRFKPWSLALAVLAVSLGLFFDGSRLMHLVKISHEKITLYEAVQVIFGNYFLALLTPGATGGAVAQLMFLRHAG
;
A
#
# COMPACT_ATOMS: atom_id res chain seq x y z
N MET A 1 -4.15 -24.33 17.57
CA MET A 1 -4.01 -23.89 16.16
C MET A 1 -5.37 -23.60 15.49
N ASN A 2 -6.41 -24.43 15.65
CA ASN A 2 -7.71 -24.25 14.96
C ASN A 2 -8.45 -22.91 15.23
N LYS A 3 -8.33 -22.33 16.45
CA LYS A 3 -8.96 -21.04 16.79
C LYS A 3 -8.33 -19.84 16.07
N PHE A 4 -7.03 -19.87 15.82
CA PHE A 4 -6.31 -18.77 15.15
C PHE A 4 -6.67 -18.73 13.67
N TYR A 5 -6.60 -19.89 12.99
CA TYR A 5 -7.07 -20.01 11.60
C TYR A 5 -8.54 -19.63 11.44
N LYS A 6 -9.41 -20.05 12.38
CA LYS A 6 -10.84 -19.69 12.34
C LYS A 6 -11.06 -18.17 12.49
N ARG A 7 -10.31 -17.49 13.37
CA ARG A 7 -10.33 -16.02 13.48
C ARG A 7 -9.79 -15.33 12.23
N PHE A 8 -8.71 -15.85 11.66
CA PHE A 8 -8.10 -15.30 10.47
C PHE A 8 -9.02 -15.43 9.25
N ILE A 9 -9.62 -16.61 9.05
CA ILE A 9 -10.62 -16.84 8.00
C ILE A 9 -11.85 -15.96 8.22
N PHE A 10 -12.33 -15.82 9.46
CA PHE A 10 -13.45 -14.93 9.76
C PHE A 10 -13.16 -13.47 9.39
N LEU A 11 -11.95 -12.97 9.70
CA LEU A 11 -11.54 -11.62 9.31
C LEU A 11 -11.44 -11.47 7.79
N ILE A 12 -10.91 -12.47 7.08
CA ILE A 12 -10.88 -12.45 5.61
C ILE A 12 -12.30 -12.42 5.03
N VAL A 13 -13.20 -13.27 5.53
CA VAL A 13 -14.60 -13.30 5.07
C VAL A 13 -15.30 -11.97 5.38
N LEU A 14 -15.08 -11.41 6.56
CA LEU A 14 -15.62 -10.12 6.95
C LEU A 14 -15.15 -9.01 5.98
N VAL A 15 -13.85 -8.96 5.68
CA VAL A 15 -13.29 -7.99 4.73
C VAL A 15 -13.89 -8.18 3.34
N LEU A 16 -13.98 -9.42 2.85
CA LEU A 16 -14.58 -9.71 1.54
C LEU A 16 -16.06 -9.29 1.47
N VAL A 17 -16.83 -9.51 2.54
CA VAL A 17 -18.25 -9.12 2.60
C VAL A 17 -18.39 -7.60 2.63
N ILE A 18 -17.59 -6.90 3.43
CA ILE A 18 -17.62 -5.44 3.51
C ILE A 18 -17.19 -4.84 2.16
N SER A 19 -16.06 -5.27 1.61
CA SER A 19 -15.59 -4.82 0.30
C SER A 19 -16.58 -5.11 -0.80
N GLY A 20 -17.15 -6.32 -0.83
CA GLY A 20 -18.16 -6.72 -1.81
C GLY A 20 -19.44 -5.89 -1.71
N THR A 21 -19.91 -5.62 -0.49
CA THR A 21 -21.11 -4.79 -0.25
C THR A 21 -20.87 -3.34 -0.68
N VAL A 22 -19.71 -2.77 -0.35
CA VAL A 22 -19.35 -1.40 -0.77
C VAL A 22 -19.22 -1.32 -2.28
N ILE A 23 -18.54 -2.27 -2.92
CA ILE A 23 -18.40 -2.31 -4.38
C ILE A 23 -19.78 -2.47 -5.03
N TYR A 24 -20.61 -3.41 -4.57
CA TYR A 24 -21.96 -3.61 -5.10
C TYR A 24 -22.85 -2.37 -4.94
N SER A 25 -22.79 -1.71 -3.78
CA SER A 25 -23.61 -0.54 -3.49
C SER A 25 -23.08 0.75 -4.13
N THR A 26 -21.83 0.78 -4.58
CA THR A 26 -21.18 1.98 -5.15
C THR A 26 -20.99 1.88 -6.66
N VAL A 27 -20.81 0.67 -7.21
CA VAL A 27 -20.58 0.46 -8.64
C VAL A 27 -21.92 0.38 -9.37
N ASP A 28 -22.29 1.49 -9.99
CA ASP A 28 -23.37 1.56 -10.97
C ASP A 28 -22.88 0.92 -12.30
N ILE A 29 -23.75 0.19 -13.00
CA ILE A 29 -23.48 -0.39 -14.33
C ILE A 29 -23.11 0.70 -15.35
N ASN A 30 -23.54 1.95 -15.10
CA ASN A 30 -23.14 3.13 -15.87
C ASN A 30 -21.66 3.52 -15.68
N THR A 31 -21.05 3.19 -14.54
CA THR A 31 -19.62 3.41 -14.26
C THR A 31 -18.76 2.51 -15.15
N LEU A 32 -19.18 1.27 -15.39
CA LEU A 32 -18.51 0.34 -16.30
C LEU A 32 -18.56 0.81 -17.77
N ARG A 33 -19.67 1.44 -18.21
CA ARG A 33 -19.70 2.12 -19.52
C ARG A 33 -18.79 3.35 -19.59
N SER A 34 -18.50 3.97 -18.45
CA SER A 34 -17.59 5.12 -18.38
C SER A 34 -16.11 4.71 -18.34
N LEU A 35 -15.79 3.45 -18.03
CA LEU A 35 -14.44 2.88 -18.23
C LEU A 35 -14.04 2.84 -19.70
N ASP A 36 -14.98 2.82 -20.64
CA ASP A 36 -14.64 2.88 -22.07
C ASP A 36 -14.16 4.29 -22.49
N ARG A 37 -14.42 5.31 -21.65
CA ARG A 37 -13.88 6.67 -21.80
C ARG A 37 -12.52 6.86 -21.12
N PHE A 38 -11.95 5.83 -20.51
CA PHE A 38 -10.67 5.92 -19.82
C PHE A 38 -9.56 6.10 -20.87
N LYS A 39 -8.93 7.28 -20.87
CA LYS A 39 -7.81 7.57 -21.79
C LYS A 39 -6.59 6.78 -21.32
N PRO A 40 -5.99 5.89 -22.13
CA PRO A 40 -4.80 5.13 -21.74
C PRO A 40 -3.61 6.03 -21.40
N TRP A 41 -3.57 7.24 -21.96
CA TRP A 41 -2.59 8.26 -21.61
C TRP A 41 -2.65 8.71 -20.15
N SER A 42 -3.86 8.85 -19.59
CA SER A 42 -4.04 9.21 -18.19
C SER A 42 -3.54 8.11 -17.25
N LEU A 43 -3.70 6.85 -17.64
CA LEU A 43 -3.15 5.71 -16.92
C LEU A 43 -1.61 5.73 -16.95
N ALA A 44 -1.01 5.96 -18.12
CA ALA A 44 0.44 6.07 -18.25
C ALA A 44 1.01 7.21 -17.40
N LEU A 45 0.36 8.38 -17.41
CA LEU A 45 0.73 9.52 -16.56
C LEU A 45 0.57 9.22 -15.07
N ALA A 46 -0.49 8.52 -14.67
CA ALA A 46 -0.69 8.11 -13.28
C ALA A 46 0.42 7.14 -12.81
N VAL A 47 0.76 6.15 -13.64
CA VAL A 47 1.87 5.22 -13.36
C VAL A 47 3.20 5.97 -13.25
N LEU A 48 3.45 6.95 -14.13
CA LEU A 48 4.64 7.80 -14.07
C LEU A 48 4.68 8.64 -12.79
N ALA A 49 3.58 9.29 -12.44
CA ALA A 49 3.48 10.11 -11.24
C ALA A 49 3.70 9.29 -9.96
N VAL A 50 3.11 8.10 -9.88
CA VAL A 50 3.32 7.18 -8.74
C VAL A 50 4.77 6.71 -8.69
N SER A 51 5.36 6.34 -9.82
CA SER A 51 6.77 5.90 -9.89
C SER A 51 7.73 6.99 -9.45
N LEU A 52 7.51 8.24 -9.91
CA LEU A 52 8.30 9.40 -9.48
C LEU A 52 8.12 9.67 -7.98
N GLY A 53 6.88 9.59 -7.47
CA GLY A 53 6.61 9.74 -6.04
C GLY A 53 7.36 8.72 -5.19
N LEU A 54 7.32 7.44 -5.58
CA LEU A 54 8.06 6.37 -4.91
C LEU A 54 9.58 6.58 -4.98
N PHE A 55 10.10 7.07 -6.11
CA PHE A 55 11.52 7.38 -6.26
C PHE A 55 11.98 8.50 -5.31
N PHE A 56 11.20 9.58 -5.21
CA PHE A 56 11.50 10.66 -4.27
C PHE A 56 11.38 10.23 -2.82
N ASP A 57 10.39 9.39 -2.50
CA ASP A 57 10.23 8.86 -1.14
C ASP A 57 11.38 7.91 -0.75
N GLY A 58 11.84 7.10 -1.70
CA GLY A 58 13.07 6.29 -1.61
C GLY A 58 14.31 7.11 -1.31
N SER A 59 14.52 8.14 -2.12
CA SER A 59 15.65 9.05 -1.96
C SER A 59 15.62 9.76 -0.62
N ARG A 60 14.44 10.21 -0.17
CA ARG A 60 14.23 10.84 1.14
C ARG A 60 14.57 9.89 2.28
N LEU A 61 14.09 8.64 2.24
CA LEU A 61 14.37 7.63 3.26
C LEU A 61 15.87 7.33 3.36
N MET A 62 16.54 7.14 2.22
CA MET A 62 17.99 6.91 2.19
C MET A 62 18.78 8.08 2.78
N HIS A 63 18.36 9.32 2.50
CA HIS A 63 18.98 10.52 3.08
C HIS A 63 18.80 10.58 4.60
N LEU A 64 17.60 10.31 5.11
CA LEU A 64 17.32 10.30 6.55
C LEU A 64 18.13 9.24 7.31
N VAL A 65 18.29 8.06 6.71
CA VAL A 65 19.05 6.98 7.35
C VAL A 65 20.54 7.25 7.31
N LYS A 66 21.05 7.87 6.24
CA LYS A 66 22.44 8.36 6.17
C LYS A 66 22.75 9.42 7.24
N ILE A 67 21.80 10.30 7.57
CA ILE A 67 21.93 11.27 8.67
C ILE A 67 21.97 10.56 10.04
N SER A 68 21.34 9.40 10.15
CA SER A 68 21.30 8.60 11.38
C SER A 68 22.54 7.71 11.58
N HIS A 69 23.59 7.87 10.76
CA HIS A 69 24.81 7.03 10.73
C HIS A 69 24.58 5.54 10.42
N GLU A 70 23.37 5.18 10.01
CA GLU A 70 22.96 3.84 9.62
C GLU A 70 23.14 3.63 8.11
N LYS A 71 23.52 2.42 7.69
CA LYS A 71 23.69 2.07 6.27
C LYS A 71 22.71 0.99 5.88
N ILE A 72 21.53 1.40 5.41
CA ILE A 72 20.62 0.49 4.71
C ILE A 72 20.97 0.40 3.23
N THR A 73 20.79 -0.81 2.71
CA THR A 73 20.87 -1.11 1.28
C THR A 73 19.67 -0.54 0.53
N LEU A 74 19.81 -0.34 -0.78
CA LEU A 74 18.72 0.07 -1.67
C LEU A 74 17.52 -0.90 -1.60
N TYR A 75 17.79 -2.18 -1.39
CA TYR A 75 16.76 -3.21 -1.31
C TYR A 75 15.91 -3.08 -0.04
N GLU A 76 16.53 -2.79 1.10
CA GLU A 76 15.82 -2.55 2.36
C GLU A 76 14.98 -1.26 2.30
N ALA A 77 15.49 -0.20 1.68
CA ALA A 77 14.73 1.03 1.47
C ALA A 77 13.46 0.78 0.64
N VAL A 78 13.57 -0.02 -0.42
CA VAL A 78 12.42 -0.43 -1.25
C VAL A 78 11.44 -1.27 -0.44
N GLN A 79 11.90 -2.24 0.35
CA GLN A 79 11.03 -3.05 1.21
C GLN A 79 10.26 -2.21 2.24
N VAL A 80 10.93 -1.25 2.88
CA VAL A 80 10.33 -0.35 3.86
C VAL A 80 9.21 0.49 3.22
N ILE A 81 9.45 1.02 2.01
CA ILE A 81 8.48 1.87 1.30
C ILE A 81 7.30 1.04 0.80
N PHE A 82 7.55 -0.09 0.15
CA PHE A 82 6.46 -0.96 -0.27
C PHE A 82 5.65 -1.47 0.92
N GLY A 83 6.30 -1.80 2.03
CA GLY A 83 5.65 -2.18 3.28
C GLY A 83 4.77 -1.06 3.84
N ASN A 84 5.28 0.17 3.87
CA ASN A 84 4.53 1.36 4.26
C ASN A 84 3.27 1.55 3.39
N TYR A 85 3.42 1.62 2.07
CA TYR A 85 2.29 1.82 1.16
C TYR A 85 1.29 0.68 1.18
N PHE A 86 1.75 -0.57 1.21
CA PHE A 86 0.87 -1.74 1.26
C PHE A 86 0.03 -1.77 2.54
N LEU A 87 0.67 -1.56 3.70
CA LEU A 87 -0.06 -1.59 4.97
C LEU A 87 -0.96 -0.36 5.15
N ALA A 88 -0.56 0.80 4.60
CA ALA A 88 -1.41 1.98 4.55
C ALA A 88 -2.68 1.72 3.71
N LEU A 89 -2.57 1.04 2.56
CA LEU A 89 -3.72 0.70 1.72
C LEU A 89 -4.65 -0.34 2.34
N LEU A 90 -4.11 -1.24 3.17
CA LEU A 90 -4.89 -2.25 3.89
C LEU A 90 -5.61 -1.71 5.13
N THR A 91 -5.22 -0.54 5.64
CA THR A 91 -5.76 0.00 6.90
C THR A 91 -6.71 1.18 6.64
N PRO A 92 -7.85 1.26 7.36
CA PRO A 92 -8.72 2.42 7.28
C PRO A 92 -7.96 3.70 7.66
N GLY A 93 -7.98 4.71 6.79
CA GLY A 93 -7.33 6.00 7.05
C GLY A 93 -5.81 6.01 6.89
N ALA A 94 -5.21 5.04 6.17
CA ALA A 94 -3.77 5.00 5.87
C ALA A 94 -2.84 4.92 7.10
N THR A 95 -3.38 4.54 8.27
CA THR A 95 -2.65 4.56 9.55
C THR A 95 -1.61 3.45 9.69
N GLY A 96 -1.73 2.37 8.90
CA GLY A 96 -0.83 1.22 8.95
C GLY A 96 0.56 1.51 8.39
N GLY A 97 0.71 2.52 7.53
CA GLY A 97 1.96 2.77 6.85
C GLY A 97 3.14 3.09 7.77
N ALA A 98 2.94 4.02 8.69
CA ALA A 98 3.97 4.41 9.66
C ALA A 98 4.39 3.24 10.56
N VAL A 99 3.46 2.35 10.90
CA VAL A 99 3.74 1.15 11.73
C VAL A 99 4.58 0.14 10.95
N ALA A 100 4.28 -0.09 9.66
CA ALA A 100 5.10 -0.95 8.80
C ALA A 100 6.52 -0.37 8.67
N GLN A 101 6.64 0.92 8.38
CA GLN A 101 7.93 1.58 8.23
C GLN A 101 8.81 1.41 9.47
N LEU A 102 8.23 1.58 10.67
CA LEU A 102 8.95 1.41 11.94
C LEU A 102 9.32 -0.06 12.22
N MET A 103 8.44 -1.00 11.87
CA MET A 103 8.69 -2.44 12.03
C MET A 103 9.84 -2.94 11.14
N PHE A 104 9.91 -2.48 9.88
CA PHE A 104 10.97 -2.87 8.95
C PHE A 104 12.30 -2.19 9.30
N LEU A 105 12.30 -0.91 9.67
CA LEU A 105 13.52 -0.22 10.11
C LEU A 105 14.12 -0.84 11.38
N ARG A 106 13.28 -1.31 12.32
CA ARG A 106 13.74 -2.02 13.53
C ARG A 106 14.35 -3.40 13.24
N HIS A 107 14.11 -3.98 12.06
CA HIS A 107 14.67 -5.28 11.67
C HIS A 107 15.96 -5.16 10.85
N ALA A 108 16.23 -3.96 10.32
CA ALA A 108 17.37 -3.68 9.44
C ALA A 108 18.60 -3.10 10.19
N GLY A 109 18.44 -2.67 11.45
CA GLY A 109 19.52 -2.32 12.38
C GLY A 109 19.40 -3.12 13.67
#